data_AF-A0A2D9N3Z0-F1
#
_entry.id   AF-A0A2D9N3Z0-F1
#
_cell.length_a   1.000
_cell.length_b   1.000
_cell.length_c   1.000
_cell.angle_alpha   90.00
_cell.angle_beta   90.00
_cell.angle_gamma   90.00
#
_symmetry.space_group_name_H-M   'P 1'
#
loop_
_entity.id
_entity.type
_entity.pdbx_description
1 polymer ?
#
loop_
_entity_poly.entity_id
_entity_poly.type
_entity_poly.pdbx_seq_one_letter_code
_entity_poly.pdbx_strand_id
1 'polypeptide(L)' 'MSKKVTPLMKQYNTIKAKYPDALLLFRVGDFYETFGEDAVRAAGILNITLTARNNGGDDVALAGFP' A
#
# COMPACT_ATOMS: atom_id res chain seq x y z
N MET A 1 21.18 -4.11 -6.48
CA MET A 1 21.14 -3.64 -5.08
C MET A 1 19.83 -4.11 -4.47
N SER A 2 19.85 -4.82 -3.34
CA SER A 2 18.64 -5.42 -2.76
C SER A 2 17.73 -4.32 -2.21
N LYS A 3 16.52 -4.16 -2.77
CA LYS A 3 15.49 -3.25 -2.26
C LYS A 3 15.27 -3.52 -0.77
N LYS A 4 15.59 -2.56 0.10
CA LYS A 4 15.28 -2.66 1.54
C LYS A 4 13.77 -2.56 1.73
N VAL A 5 13.09 -3.68 1.65
CA VAL A 5 11.66 -3.79 1.99
C VAL A 5 11.52 -3.49 3.47
N THR A 6 10.71 -2.48 3.82
CA THR A 6 10.45 -2.15 5.22
C THR A 6 9.68 -3.30 5.90
N PRO A 7 9.78 -3.47 7.23
CA PRO A 7 9.03 -4.51 7.93
C PRO A 7 7.53 -4.48 7.65
N LEU A 8 6.95 -3.28 7.53
CA LEU A 8 5.55 -3.08 7.16
C LEU A 8 5.25 -3.60 5.76
N MET A 9 6.04 -3.24 4.76
CA MET A 9 5.84 -3.72 3.38
C MET A 9 6.05 -5.23 3.27
N LYS A 10 6.92 -5.82 4.10
CA LYS A 10 7.08 -7.28 4.15
C LYS A 10 5.81 -7.95 4.64
N GLN A 11 5.16 -7.42 5.68
CA GLN A 11 3.89 -7.94 6.18
C GLN A 11 2.78 -7.76 5.15
N TYR A 12 2.67 -6.58 4.54
CA TYR A 12 1.71 -6.30 3.48
C TYR A 12 1.83 -7.30 2.33
N ASN A 13 3.04 -7.45 1.76
CA ASN A 13 3.29 -8.36 0.64
C ASN A 13 2.99 -9.83 1.00
N THR A 14 3.29 -10.24 2.23
CA THR A 14 2.99 -11.61 2.70
C THR A 14 1.50 -11.89 2.75
N ILE A 15 0.67 -10.92 3.16
CA ILE A 15 -0.78 -11.06 3.19
C ILE A 15 -1.35 -10.95 1.77
N LYS A 16 -0.88 -9.99 0.97
CA LYS A 16 -1.31 -9.80 -0.41
C LYS A 16 -1.04 -11.02 -1.29
N ALA A 17 0.08 -11.73 -1.08
CA ALA A 17 0.39 -12.96 -1.79
C ALA A 17 -0.66 -14.09 -1.56
N LYS A 18 -1.41 -14.05 -0.45
CA LYS A 18 -2.50 -14.99 -0.19
C LYS A 18 -3.80 -14.60 -0.91
N TYR A 19 -3.93 -13.34 -1.29
CA TYR A 19 -5.13 -12.76 -1.92
C TYR A 19 -4.74 -11.83 -3.09
N PRO A 20 -4.13 -12.37 -4.16
CA PRO A 20 -3.56 -11.56 -5.23
C PRO A 20 -4.60 -10.68 -5.94
N ASP A 21 -5.83 -11.18 -6.08
CA ASP A 21 -6.90 -10.50 -6.83
C ASP A 21 -7.73 -9.51 -5.99
N ALA A 22 -7.57 -9.53 -4.66
CA ALA A 22 -8.35 -8.68 -3.75
C ALA A 22 -7.62 -7.39 -3.42
N LEU A 23 -8.32 -6.26 -3.29
CA LEU A 23 -7.75 -5.04 -2.74
C LEU A 23 -7.48 -5.24 -1.24
N LEU A 24 -6.21 -5.14 -0.83
CA LEU A 24 -5.83 -5.33 0.57
C LEU A 24 -5.88 -3.99 1.32
N LEU A 25 -6.92 -3.82 2.15
CA LEU A 25 -7.02 -2.72 3.10
C LEU A 25 -6.14 -3.01 4.33
N PHE A 26 -4.96 -2.40 4.40
CA PHE A 26 -4.00 -2.64 5.46
C PHE A 26 -4.15 -1.60 6.57
N ARG A 27 -4.54 -2.03 7.77
CA ARG A 27 -4.76 -1.12 8.89
C ARG A 27 -3.44 -0.60 9.46
N VAL A 28 -3.27 0.72 9.46
CA VAL A 28 -2.13 1.43 10.07
C VAL A 28 -2.69 2.52 11.00
N GLY A 29 -2.72 2.22 12.30
CA GLY A 29 -3.37 3.09 13.27
C GLY A 29 -4.88 3.21 13.01
N ASP A 30 -5.32 4.43 12.75
CA ASP A 30 -6.71 4.80 12.48
C ASP A 30 -7.07 4.81 11.00
N PHE A 31 -6.14 4.43 10.11
CA PHE A 31 -6.37 4.43 8.66
C PHE A 31 -6.32 3.02 8.08
N TYR A 32 -7.09 2.81 7.02
CA TYR A 32 -6.86 1.73 6.07
C TYR A 32 -6.05 2.26 4.90
N GLU A 33 -4.82 1.76 4.77
CA GLU A 33 -3.90 2.12 3.71
C GLU A 33 -3.79 0.99 2.68
N THR A 34 -3.63 1.38 1.42
CA THR A 34 -3.34 0.52 0.28
C THR A 34 -2.02 0.97 -0.34
N PHE A 35 -1.27 0.03 -0.93
CA PHE A 35 0.05 0.32 -1.49
C PHE A 35 0.20 -0.21 -2.92
N GLY A 36 1.04 0.44 -3.72
CA GLY A 36 1.36 0.03 -5.08
C GLY A 36 0.14 0.08 -6.02
N GLU A 37 -0.11 -1.00 -6.77
CA GLU A 37 -1.26 -1.06 -7.68
C GLU A 37 -2.61 -0.98 -6.97
N ASP A 38 -2.71 -1.51 -5.75
CA ASP A 38 -3.93 -1.42 -4.95
C ASP A 38 -4.21 0.04 -4.57
N ALA A 39 -3.17 0.85 -4.34
CA ALA A 39 -3.32 2.28 -4.09
C ALA A 39 -3.85 3.03 -5.31
N VAL A 40 -3.32 2.74 -6.49
CA VAL A 40 -3.78 3.35 -7.74
C VAL A 40 -5.24 3.01 -8.02
N ARG A 41 -5.61 1.73 -7.83
CA ARG A 41 -7.00 1.27 -7.99
C ARG A 41 -7.93 1.89 -6.95
N ALA A 42 -7.56 1.86 -5.67
CA ALA A 42 -8.37 2.42 -4.60
C ALA A 42 -8.58 3.93 -4.76
N ALA A 43 -7.54 4.67 -5.13
CA ALA A 43 -7.63 6.10 -5.41
C ALA A 43 -8.64 6.41 -6.53
N GLY A 44 -8.61 5.66 -7.63
CA GLY A 44 -9.55 5.84 -8.73
C GLY A 44 -10.98 5.43 -8.38
N ILE A 45 -11.17 4.29 -7.70
CA ILE A 45 -12.49 3.76 -7.36
C ILE A 45 -13.18 4.62 -6.30
N LEU A 46 -12.44 5.00 -5.25
CA LEU A 46 -12.97 5.73 -4.10
C LEU A 46 -12.87 7.25 -4.27
N ASN A 47 -12.24 7.71 -5.35
CA ASN A 47 -11.95 9.11 -5.61
C ASN A 47 -11.23 9.81 -4.43
N ILE A 48 -10.20 9.14 -3.90
CA ILE A 48 -9.32 9.64 -2.84
C ILE A 48 -7.95 9.98 -3.39
N THR A 49 -7.23 10.86 -2.70
CA THR A 49 -5.90 11.31 -3.12
C THR A 49 -4.91 10.14 -3.19
N LEU A 50 -4.32 9.94 -4.37
CA LEU A 50 -3.15 9.09 -4.55
C LEU A 50 -1.89 9.86 -4.12
N THR A 51 -1.18 9.36 -3.13
CA THR A 51 0.10 9.91 -2.66
C THR A 51 1.22 8.88 -2.83
N ALA A 52 2.43 9.22 -2.42
CA ALA A 52 3.57 8.32 -2.42
C ALA A 52 4.26 8.33 -1.05
N ARG A 53 4.64 7.14 -0.59
CA ARG A 53 5.42 6.94 0.61
C ARG A 53 6.89 6.82 0.25
N ASN A 54 7.72 7.73 0.78
CA ASN A 54 9.17 7.65 0.69
C ASN A 54 9.77 7.20 2.03
N ASN A 55 10.28 5.96 2.08
CA ASN A 55 10.98 5.43 3.26
C ASN A 55 12.50 5.33 2.99
N GLY A 56 13.10 6.33 2.33
CA GLY A 56 14.56 6.41 2.11
C GLY A 56 15.07 5.48 1.01
N GLY A 57 14.24 5.19 0.01
CA GLY A 57 14.60 4.32 -1.12
C GLY A 57 13.77 4.64 -2.35
N ASP A 58 12.59 4.02 -2.46
CA ASP A 58 11.69 4.18 -3.60
C ASP A 58 10.36 4.79 -3.16
N ASP A 59 9.77 5.62 -4.02
CA ASP A 59 8.42 6.13 -3.86
C ASP A 59 7.41 5.01 -4.13
N VAL A 60 6.73 4.55 -3.09
CA VAL A 60 5.66 3.55 -3.20
C VAL A 60 4.32 4.27 -3.19
N ALA A 61 3.52 4.07 -4.25
CA ALA A 61 2.16 4.61 -4.32
C ALA A 61 1.34 4.20 -3.09
N LEU A 62 0.60 5.15 -2.52
CA LEU A 62 -0.17 5.00 -1.29
C LEU A 62 -1.50 5.72 -1.43
N ALA A 63 -2.58 5.08 -0.99
CA ALA A 63 -3.88 5.72 -0.85
C ALA A 63 -4.56 5.16 0.41
N GLY A 64 -5.25 6.00 1.17
CA GLY A 64 -5.90 5.56 2.40
C GLY A 64 -7.01 6.48 2.86
N PHE A 65 -7.84 5.93 3.75
CA PHE A 65 -9.00 6.59 4.33
C PHE A 65 -9.14 6.15 5.81
N PRO A 66 -9.76 6.99 6.67
CA PRO A 66 -10.02 6.64 8.07
C PRO A 66 -11.05 5.50 8.20
#